data_AF-A0A662MNC9-F1
#
_entry.id   AF-A0A662MNC9-F1
#
_cell.length_a   1.000
_cell.length_b   1.000
_cell.length_c   1.000
_cell.angle_alpha   90.00
_cell.angle_beta   90.00
_cell.angle_gamma   90.00
#
_symmetry.space_group_name_H-M   'P 1'
#
loop_
_entity.id
_entity.type
_entity.pdbx_description
1 polymer ?
#
loop_
_entity_poly.entity_id
_entity_poly.type
_entity_poly.pdbx_seq_one_letter_code
_entity_poly.pdbx_strand_id
1 'polypeptide(L)'
;RLELWEWKARTLLREAPEVKGIKVVSHIEDVNMKDAQAFAIYLVEKNPGTIALIAGENYVLFAKNEGIEGISMKELLRRVLERTGGGGGGSDNLAKGGGFKATPEEILKIALEELKSLI
;
A
#
# COMPACT_ATOMS: atom_id res chain seq x y z
N ARG A 1 -1.58 5.09 21.09
CA ARG A 1 -1.80 4.90 19.63
C ARG A 1 -0.53 5.20 18.84
N LEU A 2 0.11 6.36 19.06
CA LEU A 2 1.36 6.71 18.38
C LEU A 2 2.50 5.71 18.66
N GLU A 3 2.74 5.34 19.91
CA GLU A 3 3.79 4.35 20.28
C GLU A 3 3.58 2.99 19.61
N LEU A 4 2.33 2.54 19.48
CA LEU A 4 1.98 1.29 18.80
C LEU A 4 2.29 1.38 17.30
N TRP A 5 1.96 2.51 16.67
CA TRP A 5 2.25 2.74 15.26
C TRP A 5 3.74 2.85 14.98
N GLU A 6 4.50 3.50 15.87
CA GLU A 6 5.96 3.56 15.77
C GLU A 6 6.59 2.17 15.86
N TRP A 7 6.15 1.36 16.83
CA TRP A 7 6.65 0.00 16.96
C TRP A 7 6.32 -0.84 15.73
N LYS A 8 5.06 -0.78 15.27
CA LYS A 8 4.61 -1.49 14.07
C LYS A 8 5.38 -1.04 12.82
N ALA A 9 5.53 0.26 12.61
CA ALA A 9 6.27 0.83 11.49
C ALA A 9 7.72 0.35 11.48
N ARG A 10 8.41 0.39 12.64
CA ARG A 10 9.80 -0.10 12.74
C ARG A 10 9.93 -1.57 12.33
N THR A 11 9.01 -2.43 12.76
CA THR A 11 9.01 -3.86 12.38
C THR A 11 8.82 -4.02 10.88
N LEU A 12 7.78 -3.40 10.31
CA LEU A 12 7.48 -3.51 8.88
C LEU A 12 8.59 -2.96 7.99
N LEU A 13 9.19 -1.81 8.36
CA LEU A 13 10.26 -1.18 7.59
C LEU A 13 11.58 -1.97 7.62
N ARG A 14 11.81 -2.77 8.66
CA ARG A 14 13.00 -3.62 8.78
C ARG A 14 12.91 -4.83 7.83
N GLU A 15 11.70 -5.33 7.61
CA GLU A 15 11.42 -6.51 6.78
C GLU A 15 11.09 -6.14 5.32
N ALA A 16 10.72 -4.88 5.08
CA ALA A 16 10.35 -4.38 3.77
C ALA A 16 11.53 -4.44 2.77
N PRO A 17 11.34 -5.07 1.59
CA PRO A 17 12.33 -5.03 0.54
C PRO A 17 12.52 -3.62 -0.03
N GLU A 18 13.70 -3.40 -0.59
CA GLU A 18 14.04 -2.19 -1.32
C GLU A 18 14.10 -2.48 -2.82
N VAL A 19 13.43 -1.66 -3.63
CA VAL A 19 13.38 -1.78 -5.10
C VAL A 19 13.80 -0.44 -5.69
N LYS A 20 14.96 -0.41 -6.36
CA LYS A 20 15.57 0.81 -6.93
C LYS A 20 15.61 2.01 -5.96
N GLY A 21 15.96 1.77 -4.69
CA GLY A 21 16.04 2.82 -3.68
C GLY A 21 14.72 3.17 -3.00
N ILE A 22 13.61 2.51 -3.36
CA ILE A 22 12.29 2.71 -2.74
C ILE A 22 12.01 1.53 -1.81
N LYS A 23 11.70 1.82 -0.55
CA LYS A 23 11.29 0.81 0.43
C LYS A 23 9.81 0.48 0.24
N VAL A 24 9.49 -0.80 0.04
CA VAL A 24 8.12 -1.25 -0.23
C VAL A 24 7.61 -2.09 0.92
N VAL A 25 6.70 -1.54 1.72
CA VAL A 25 6.03 -2.24 2.81
C VAL A 25 4.77 -2.90 2.27
N SER A 26 4.68 -4.22 2.33
CA SER A 26 3.46 -4.98 2.03
C SER A 26 2.92 -5.64 3.29
N HIS A 27 1.66 -5.40 3.64
CA HIS A 27 1.11 -5.88 4.91
C HIS A 27 -0.39 -6.20 4.80
N ILE A 28 -0.82 -7.29 5.43
CA ILE A 28 -2.23 -7.62 5.60
C ILE A 28 -2.67 -7.11 6.97
N GLU A 29 -3.78 -6.37 7.02
CA GLU A 29 -4.38 -5.87 8.25
C GLU A 29 -5.73 -6.47 8.59
N ASP A 30 -5.94 -6.70 9.88
CA ASP A 30 -7.22 -7.13 10.45
C ASP A 30 -7.99 -5.98 11.14
N VAL A 31 -7.72 -4.74 10.72
CA VAL A 31 -8.42 -3.56 11.21
C VAL A 31 -9.33 -2.97 10.13
N ASN A 32 -10.30 -2.16 10.54
CA ASN A 32 -11.15 -1.45 9.61
C ASN A 32 -10.32 -0.52 8.69
N MET A 33 -10.85 -0.25 7.50
CA MET A 33 -10.16 0.55 6.48
C MET A 33 -9.74 1.95 6.97
N LYS A 34 -10.50 2.57 7.87
CA LYS A 34 -10.19 3.92 8.36
C LYS A 34 -8.91 3.92 9.20
N ASP A 35 -8.76 2.95 10.08
CA ASP A 35 -7.57 2.84 10.93
C ASP A 35 -6.33 2.42 10.12
N ALA A 36 -6.49 1.48 9.17
CA ALA A 36 -5.42 1.11 8.25
C ALA A 36 -4.99 2.28 7.35
N GLN A 37 -5.95 3.07 6.85
CA GLN A 37 -5.65 4.27 6.08
C GLN A 37 -4.81 5.27 6.89
N ALA A 38 -5.21 5.53 8.13
CA ALA A 38 -4.50 6.46 8.99
C ALA A 38 -3.08 5.97 9.31
N PHE A 39 -2.91 4.67 9.54
CA PHE A 39 -1.59 4.07 9.74
C PHE A 39 -0.71 4.16 8.47
N ALA A 40 -1.26 3.84 7.29
CA ALA A 40 -0.50 3.90 6.04
C ALA A 40 0.00 5.31 5.72
N ILE A 41 -0.87 6.32 5.89
CA ILE A 41 -0.50 7.74 5.72
C ILE A 41 0.62 8.09 6.69
N TYR A 42 0.44 7.79 7.97
CA TYR A 42 1.48 8.00 8.99
C TYR A 42 2.81 7.33 8.62
N LEU A 43 2.76 6.07 8.18
CA LEU A 43 3.93 5.30 7.80
C LEU A 43 4.71 5.97 6.67
N VAL A 44 4.04 6.37 5.58
CA VAL A 44 4.74 6.98 4.44
C VAL A 44 5.14 8.42 4.67
N GLU A 45 4.41 9.18 5.50
CA GLU A 45 4.79 10.55 5.88
C GLU A 45 6.04 10.58 6.76
N LYS A 46 6.18 9.61 7.67
CA LYS A 46 7.34 9.54 8.58
C LYS A 46 8.57 8.88 7.99
N ASN A 47 8.45 8.25 6.83
CA ASN A 47 9.53 7.48 6.22
C ASN A 47 9.67 7.84 4.73
N PRO A 48 10.55 8.82 4.40
CA PRO A 48 10.85 9.19 3.02
C PRO A 48 11.24 7.98 2.16
N GLY A 49 10.89 8.00 0.87
CA GLY A 49 11.20 6.90 -0.04
C GLY A 49 10.45 5.60 0.26
N THR A 50 9.33 5.65 0.99
CA THR A 50 8.51 4.47 1.31
C THR A 50 7.19 4.44 0.53
N ILE A 51 6.82 3.25 0.04
CA ILE A 51 5.49 2.89 -0.44
C ILE A 51 4.89 1.85 0.49
N ALA A 52 3.64 2.03 0.88
CA ALA A 52 2.85 1.09 1.67
C ALA A 52 1.74 0.48 0.82
N LEU A 53 1.73 -0.84 0.71
CA LEU A 53 0.70 -1.66 0.10
C LEU A 53 0.00 -2.45 1.22
N ILE A 54 -1.18 -1.99 1.64
CA ILE A 54 -1.94 -2.62 2.71
C ILE A 54 -3.19 -3.28 2.12
N ALA A 55 -3.43 -4.54 2.48
CA ALA A 55 -4.70 -5.20 2.20
C ALA A 55 -5.39 -5.55 3.51
N GLY A 56 -6.68 -5.26 3.64
CA GLY A 56 -7.51 -5.81 4.70
C GLY A 56 -8.44 -6.89 4.14
N GLU A 57 -9.38 -7.32 4.97
CA GLU A 57 -10.34 -8.39 4.62
C GLU A 57 -11.06 -8.14 3.28
N ASN A 58 -11.47 -6.89 3.02
CA ASN A 58 -12.28 -6.53 1.84
C ASN A 58 -11.84 -5.23 1.16
N TYR A 59 -10.65 -4.72 1.47
CA TYR A 59 -10.14 -3.47 0.91
C TYR A 59 -8.64 -3.55 0.67
N VAL A 60 -8.15 -2.68 -0.20
CA VAL A 60 -6.72 -2.35 -0.27
C VAL A 60 -6.52 -0.85 -0.14
N LEU A 61 -5.33 -0.50 0.32
CA LEU A 61 -4.89 0.86 0.46
C LEU A 61 -3.43 0.96 0.04
N PHE A 62 -3.17 1.79 -0.96
CA PHE A 62 -1.85 2.07 -1.48
C PHE A 62 -1.50 3.51 -1.15
N ALA A 63 -0.40 3.71 -0.44
CA ALA A 63 0.10 5.03 -0.09
C ALA A 63 1.57 5.12 -0.47
N LYS A 64 2.01 6.29 -0.93
CA LYS A 64 3.44 6.58 -1.15
C LYS A 64 3.84 7.85 -0.44
N ASN A 65 5.11 7.94 -0.08
CA ASN A 65 5.69 9.20 0.35
C ASN A 65 5.61 10.23 -0.80
N GLU A 66 5.38 11.50 -0.47
CA GLU A 66 5.19 12.57 -1.46
C GLU A 66 6.43 12.78 -2.35
N GLY A 67 7.63 12.58 -1.80
CA GLY A 67 8.90 12.75 -2.53
C GLY A 67 9.21 11.66 -3.55
N ILE A 68 8.37 10.63 -3.69
CA ILE A 68 8.52 9.61 -4.74
C ILE A 68 7.81 10.10 -6.00
N GLU A 69 8.58 10.49 -7.01
CA GLU A 69 8.06 10.94 -8.30
C GLU A 69 7.91 9.77 -9.30
N GLY A 70 7.15 9.98 -10.38
CA GLY A 70 7.01 9.02 -11.48
C GLY A 70 6.09 7.80 -11.21
N ILE A 71 5.60 7.63 -9.98
CA ILE A 71 4.72 6.52 -9.59
C ILE A 71 3.40 7.08 -9.08
N SER A 72 2.27 6.57 -9.60
CA SER A 72 0.92 6.95 -9.15
C SER A 72 0.22 5.78 -8.47
N MET A 73 -0.24 5.97 -7.23
CA MET A 73 -1.01 4.96 -6.50
C MET A 73 -2.38 4.71 -7.14
N LYS A 74 -2.97 5.73 -7.77
CA LYS A 74 -4.19 5.58 -8.56
C LYS A 74 -3.98 4.67 -9.76
N GLU A 75 -2.88 4.86 -10.50
CA GLU A 75 -2.55 4.02 -11.65
C GLU A 75 -2.23 2.58 -11.22
N LEU A 76 -1.45 2.41 -10.14
CA LEU A 76 -1.19 1.10 -9.55
C LEU A 76 -2.49 0.38 -9.20
N LEU A 77 -3.41 1.06 -8.50
CA LEU A 77 -4.70 0.50 -8.13
C LEU A 77 -5.51 0.08 -9.36
N ARG A 78 -5.53 0.89 -10.42
CA ARG A 78 -6.23 0.55 -11.66
C ARG A 78 -5.73 -0.76 -12.25
N ARG A 79 -4.40 -0.94 -12.37
CA ARG A 79 -3.80 -2.19 -12.89
C ARG A 79 -4.10 -3.41 -12.02
N VAL A 80 -4.10 -3.23 -10.70
CA VAL A 80 -4.50 -4.30 -9.77
C VAL A 80 -5.96 -4.68 -10.00
N LEU A 81 -6.87 -3.71 -10.05
CA LEU A 81 -8.30 -3.93 -10.27
C LEU A 81 -8.60 -4.65 -11.60
N GLU A 82 -7.82 -4.39 -12.65
CA GLU A 82 -7.94 -5.10 -13.93
C GLU A 82 -7.69 -6.61 -13.80
N ARG A 83 -6.85 -7.03 -12.85
CA ARG A 83 -6.51 -8.44 -12.61
C ARG A 83 -7.36 -9.09 -11.51
N THR A 84 -7.78 -8.34 -10.50
CA THR A 84 -8.47 -8.86 -9.31
C THR A 84 -9.97 -8.61 -9.30
N GLY A 85 -10.47 -7.77 -10.21
CA GLY A 85 -11.81 -7.20 -10.17
C GLY A 85 -11.99 -6.21 -9.00
N GLY A 86 -13.23 -5.74 -8.83
CA GLY A 86 -13.60 -4.76 -7.82
C GLY A 86 -13.68 -3.33 -8.36
N GLY A 87 -13.65 -2.36 -7.45
CA GLY A 87 -13.66 -0.94 -7.79
C GLY A 87 -12.91 -0.10 -6.77
N GLY A 88 -12.58 1.13 -7.14
CA GLY A 88 -11.81 2.01 -6.26
C GLY A 88 -11.40 3.31 -6.94
N GLY A 89 -10.60 4.09 -6.22
CA GLY A 89 -10.09 5.36 -6.70
C GLY A 89 -9.10 5.99 -5.74
N GLY A 90 -8.59 7.15 -6.10
CA GLY A 90 -7.56 7.82 -5.32
C GLY A 90 -6.87 8.95 -6.06
N SER A 91 -5.80 9.43 -5.45
CA SER A 91 -4.82 10.35 -6.00
C SER A 91 -3.51 9.63 -6.28
N ASP A 92 -2.51 10.37 -6.76
CA ASP A 92 -1.18 9.81 -6.99
C ASP A 92 -0.50 9.36 -5.70
N ASN A 93 -0.81 9.99 -4.56
CA ASN A 93 -0.20 9.67 -3.27
C ASN A 93 -0.97 8.61 -2.46
N LEU A 94 -2.28 8.49 -2.69
CA LEU A 94 -3.15 7.59 -1.92
C LEU A 94 -4.28 7.04 -2.78
N ALA A 95 -4.40 5.72 -2.86
CA ALA A 95 -5.51 5.07 -3.53
C ALA A 95 -6.08 3.92 -2.69
N LYS A 96 -7.37 3.66 -2.86
CA LYS A 96 -8.08 2.59 -2.17
C LYS A 96 -9.14 1.93 -3.04
N GLY A 97 -9.31 0.64 -2.86
CA GLY A 97 -10.30 -0.17 -3.57
C GLY A 97 -10.90 -1.26 -2.70
N GLY A 98 -11.96 -1.87 -3.18
CA GLY A 98 -12.68 -2.95 -2.52
C GLY A 98 -13.54 -3.74 -3.50
N GLY A 99 -14.24 -4.76 -2.99
CA GLY A 99 -15.09 -5.63 -3.81
C GLY A 99 -14.30 -6.60 -4.69
N PHE A 100 -13.12 -7.00 -4.23
CA PHE A 100 -12.24 -7.93 -4.94
C PHE A 100 -12.83 -9.34 -5.03
N LYS A 101 -12.44 -10.07 -6.07
CA LYS A 101 -12.73 -11.51 -6.20
C LYS A 101 -11.56 -12.39 -5.76
N ALA A 102 -10.44 -11.78 -5.39
CA ALA A 102 -9.19 -12.42 -5.00
C ALA A 102 -8.93 -12.23 -3.50
N THR A 103 -8.09 -13.08 -2.93
CA THR A 103 -7.68 -12.99 -1.52
C THR A 103 -6.73 -11.80 -1.27
N PRO A 104 -6.63 -11.27 -0.04
CA PRO A 104 -5.69 -10.21 0.32
C PRO A 104 -4.24 -10.53 -0.10
N GLU A 105 -3.79 -11.77 0.09
CA GLU A 105 -2.46 -12.26 -0.29
C GLU A 105 -2.24 -12.18 -1.80
N GLU A 106 -3.21 -12.64 -2.59
CA GLU A 106 -3.17 -12.58 -4.06
C GLU A 106 -3.16 -11.13 -4.55
N ILE A 107 -3.97 -10.26 -3.95
CA ILE A 107 -4.02 -8.84 -4.32
C ILE A 107 -2.68 -8.17 -4.03
N LEU A 108 -2.06 -8.40 -2.87
CA LEU A 108 -0.75 -7.84 -2.55
C LEU A 108 0.35 -8.38 -3.46
N LYS A 109 0.31 -9.66 -3.82
CA LYS A 109 1.25 -10.24 -4.78
C LYS A 109 1.15 -9.54 -6.13
N ILE A 110 -0.07 -9.35 -6.65
CA ILE A 110 -0.32 -8.65 -7.91
C ILE A 110 0.12 -7.19 -7.80
N ALA A 111 -0.22 -6.50 -6.70
CA ALA A 111 0.20 -5.11 -6.48
C ALA A 111 1.73 -4.96 -6.48
N LEU A 112 2.47 -5.90 -5.90
CA LEU A 112 3.93 -5.91 -5.93
C LEU A 112 4.48 -6.14 -7.34
N GLU A 113 3.87 -7.03 -8.13
CA GLU A 113 4.24 -7.26 -9.54
C GLU A 113 4.03 -5.99 -10.38
N GLU A 114 2.83 -5.40 -10.29
CA GLU A 114 2.49 -4.17 -11.02
C GLU A 114 3.38 -3.00 -10.61
N LEU A 115 3.64 -2.84 -9.31
CA LEU A 115 4.53 -1.77 -8.81
C LEU A 115 5.96 -1.93 -9.35
N LYS A 116 6.50 -3.16 -9.37
CA LYS A 116 7.82 -3.42 -9.95
C LYS A 116 7.90 -3.12 -11.45
N SER A 117 6.78 -3.19 -12.18
CA SER A 117 6.72 -2.80 -13.59
C SER A 117 6.68 -1.29 -13.80
N LEU A 118 6.26 -0.53 -12.78
CA LEU A 118 6.20 0.94 -12.78
C LEU A 118 7.52 1.59 -12.32
N ILE A 119 8.35 0.85 -11.58
CA ILE A 119 9.65 1.28 -11.04
C ILE A 119 10.77 0.93 -12.02
#